data_AF-A0A831WSU7-F1
#
_entry.id   AF-A0A831WSU7-F1
#
_cell.length_a   1.000
_cell.length_b   1.000
_cell.length_c   1.000
_cell.angle_alpha   90.00
_cell.angle_beta   90.00
_cell.angle_gamma   90.00
#
_symmetry.space_group_name_H-M   'P 1'
#
loop_
_entity.id
_entity.type
_entity.pdbx_description
1 polymer ?
#
loop_
_entity_poly.entity_id
_entity_poly.type
_entity_poly.pdbx_seq_one_letter_code
_entity_poly.pdbx_strand_id
1 'polypeptide(L)'
;MSKKLTLQLFTDVYFNKYKVYYNSIKSEKDNYFFLVKDNQKKYLAVVGKPEALKKFESNAPEEKKIDEKELLIKICYLNYHNLNLLREIFPHLNPSFCGLRTSFGTGDRLGIATPAHLQAFAGKDIFPVLAQQSVREMERTERNWQRVLDDAIWGCFEAGYLGPFGADADHVKEIADLKEAVDCGYSMFTLDPSDHIRKDLSKLNKREINNLYGQISERKNLERLYLNKTYNFARQRLIFD
;
A
#
# COMPACT_ATOMS: atom_id res chain seq x y z
N MET A 1 14.37 27.38 -8.64
CA MET A 1 13.14 27.94 -9.26
C MET A 1 11.99 27.85 -8.25
N SER A 2 10.94 28.70 -8.29
CA SER A 2 9.81 28.58 -7.34
C SER A 2 8.69 27.69 -7.90
N LYS A 3 7.92 27.03 -7.01
CA LYS A 3 6.73 26.22 -7.39
C LYS A 3 5.78 26.97 -8.33
N LYS A 4 5.50 28.25 -8.05
CA LYS A 4 4.61 29.09 -8.86
C LYS A 4 5.15 29.28 -10.28
N LEU A 5 6.44 29.58 -10.41
CA LEU A 5 7.08 29.77 -11.70
C LEU A 5 7.12 28.46 -12.50
N THR A 6 7.45 27.34 -11.85
CA THR A 6 7.45 26.03 -12.51
C THR A 6 6.07 25.66 -13.07
N LEU A 7 5.00 25.91 -12.31
CA LEU A 7 3.63 25.66 -12.79
C LEU A 7 3.25 26.58 -13.94
N GLN A 8 3.60 27.86 -13.86
CA GLN A 8 3.33 28.81 -14.92
C GLN A 8 4.01 28.37 -16.22
N LEU A 9 5.31 28.07 -16.17
CA LEU A 9 6.06 27.56 -17.32
C LEU A 9 5.47 26.26 -17.87
N PHE A 10 5.05 25.33 -16.99
CA PHE A 10 4.36 24.11 -17.43
C PHE A 10 3.05 24.41 -18.17
N THR A 11 2.22 25.31 -17.63
CA THR A 11 0.96 25.71 -18.25
C THR A 11 1.16 26.45 -19.57
N ASP A 12 2.18 27.29 -19.68
CA ASP A 12 2.51 28.00 -20.91
C ASP A 12 2.92 27.02 -22.03
N VAL A 13 3.67 25.97 -21.66
CA VAL A 13 4.20 24.96 -22.59
C VAL A 13 3.15 23.93 -23.03
N TYR A 14 2.23 23.58 -22.14
CA TYR A 14 1.20 22.55 -22.34
C TYR A 14 -0.21 23.12 -22.22
N PHE A 15 -0.41 24.36 -22.68
CA PHE A 15 -1.65 25.09 -22.58
C PHE A 15 -2.87 24.23 -22.96
N ASN A 16 -3.81 24.08 -22.01
CA ASN A 16 -5.03 23.26 -22.13
C ASN A 16 -4.84 21.77 -22.49
N LYS A 17 -3.61 21.23 -22.52
CA LYS A 17 -3.36 19.81 -22.82
C LYS A 17 -3.56 18.92 -21.59
N TYR A 18 -3.21 19.42 -20.40
CA TYR A 18 -3.25 18.63 -19.18
C TYR A 18 -3.89 19.38 -18.00
N LYS A 19 -4.69 18.66 -17.21
CA LYS A 19 -5.15 19.09 -15.88
C LYS A 19 -4.10 18.73 -14.84
N VAL A 20 -3.67 19.70 -14.03
CA VAL A 20 -2.68 19.51 -12.96
C VAL A 20 -3.36 19.10 -11.65
N TYR A 21 -2.78 18.12 -10.94
CA TYR A 21 -3.15 17.80 -9.55
C TYR A 21 -2.28 18.60 -8.58
N TYR A 22 -2.75 19.76 -8.14
CA TYR A 22 -1.93 20.72 -7.38
C TYR A 22 -1.40 20.20 -6.03
N ASN A 23 -2.11 19.27 -5.39
CA ASN A 23 -1.67 18.66 -4.14
C ASN A 23 -0.48 17.71 -4.36
N SER A 24 -0.33 17.16 -5.56
CA SER A 24 0.76 16.24 -5.89
C SER A 24 2.12 16.90 -6.12
N ILE A 25 2.17 18.23 -6.10
CA ILE A 25 3.40 18.96 -6.43
C ILE A 25 4.39 18.85 -5.28
N LYS A 26 5.48 18.13 -5.54
CA LYS A 26 6.63 17.97 -4.66
C LYS A 26 7.89 18.44 -5.37
N SER A 27 8.90 18.80 -4.59
CA SER A 27 10.21 19.22 -5.10
C SER A 27 11.32 18.58 -4.30
N GLU A 28 12.40 18.23 -4.99
CA GLU A 28 13.67 17.81 -4.38
C GLU A 28 14.79 18.54 -5.11
N LYS A 29 15.56 19.36 -4.37
CA LYS A 29 16.54 20.31 -4.93
C LYS A 29 15.86 21.22 -5.98
N ASP A 30 16.36 21.23 -7.21
CA ASP A 30 15.79 22.01 -8.33
C ASP A 30 14.80 21.23 -9.20
N ASN A 31 14.45 19.99 -8.82
CA ASN A 31 13.52 19.17 -9.58
C ASN A 31 12.11 19.23 -8.98
N TYR A 32 11.10 19.22 -9.85
CA TYR A 32 9.69 19.22 -9.49
C TYR A 32 8.98 18.01 -10.09
N PHE A 33 8.06 17.44 -9.31
CA PHE A 33 7.32 16.24 -9.64
C PHE A 33 5.85 16.48 -9.33
N PHE A 34 4.95 16.20 -10.27
CA PHE A 34 3.52 16.31 -10.05
C PHE A 34 2.73 15.47 -11.05
N LEU A 35 1.53 15.05 -10.65
CA LEU A 35 0.61 14.37 -11.54
C LEU A 35 -0.13 15.37 -12.42
N VAL A 36 -0.32 14.93 -13.66
CA VAL A 36 -1.14 15.61 -14.66
C VAL A 36 -2.05 14.60 -15.34
N LYS A 37 -3.18 15.03 -15.88
CA LYS A 37 -4.14 14.16 -16.59
C LYS A 37 -4.58 14.79 -17.90
N ASP A 38 -4.53 14.02 -18.98
CA ASP A 38 -5.20 14.39 -20.23
C ASP A 38 -6.65 13.87 -20.23
N ASN A 39 -7.31 13.87 -21.38
CA ASN A 39 -8.69 13.39 -21.50
C ASN A 39 -8.86 11.88 -21.22
N GLN A 40 -7.78 11.11 -21.19
CA GLN A 40 -7.79 9.65 -21.04
C GLN A 40 -7.22 9.21 -19.70
N LYS A 41 -5.97 9.57 -19.38
CA LYS A 41 -5.21 9.00 -18.27
C LYS A 41 -4.27 9.99 -17.58
N LYS A 42 -3.75 9.56 -16.43
CA LYS A 42 -2.79 10.31 -15.61
C LYS A 42 -1.35 10.01 -16.06
N TYR A 43 -0.47 10.98 -15.83
CA TYR A 43 0.97 10.95 -16.09
C TYR A 43 1.72 11.63 -14.95
N LEU A 44 3.01 11.33 -14.85
CA LEU A 44 3.94 12.06 -13.99
C LEU A 44 4.64 13.13 -14.83
N ALA A 45 4.47 14.40 -14.49
CA ALA A 45 5.31 15.47 -15.01
C ALA A 45 6.55 15.61 -14.14
N VAL A 46 7.72 15.58 -14.78
CA VAL A 46 9.02 15.82 -14.14
C VAL A 46 9.65 17.05 -14.76
N VAL A 47 10.03 18.02 -13.94
CA VAL A 47 10.70 19.25 -14.36
C VAL A 47 12.05 19.33 -13.69
N GLY A 48 13.12 19.48 -14.45
CA GLY A 48 14.47 19.38 -13.90
C GLY A 48 15.57 19.42 -14.93
N LYS A 49 16.80 19.14 -14.51
CA LYS A 49 17.95 19.02 -15.41
C LYS A 49 17.90 17.73 -16.25
N PRO A 50 18.45 17.71 -17.47
CA PRO A 50 18.41 16.55 -18.36
C PRO A 50 18.85 15.23 -17.69
N GLU A 51 19.88 15.27 -16.84
CA GLU A 51 20.42 14.10 -16.16
C GLU A 51 19.40 13.43 -15.21
N ALA A 52 18.57 14.24 -14.55
CA ALA A 52 17.53 13.72 -13.65
C ALA A 52 16.37 13.09 -14.43
N LEU A 53 16.00 13.68 -15.57
CA LEU A 53 14.86 13.26 -16.39
C LEU A 53 15.14 11.98 -17.19
N LYS A 54 16.40 11.71 -17.54
CA LYS A 54 16.82 10.48 -18.25
C LYS A 54 16.44 9.19 -17.51
N LYS A 55 16.35 9.23 -16.18
CA LYS A 55 16.01 8.06 -15.37
C LYS A 55 14.53 7.67 -15.49
N PHE A 56 13.65 8.63 -15.77
CA PHE A 56 12.21 8.39 -15.85
C PHE A 56 11.80 7.89 -17.24
N GLU A 57 10.97 6.86 -17.27
CA GLU A 57 10.42 6.27 -18.48
C GLU A 57 9.23 7.06 -19.04
N SER A 58 9.23 7.28 -20.35
CA SER A 58 8.22 8.02 -21.10
C SER A 58 8.09 7.52 -22.55
N ASN A 59 6.92 7.70 -23.18
CA ASN A 59 6.75 7.46 -24.64
C ASN A 59 6.96 8.71 -25.50
N ALA A 60 7.00 9.89 -24.88
CA ALA A 60 7.07 11.14 -25.62
C ALA A 60 8.55 11.58 -25.79
N PRO A 61 8.99 11.95 -27.00
CA PRO A 61 10.28 12.63 -27.21
C PRO A 61 10.24 14.10 -26.77
N GLU A 62 9.15 14.57 -26.17
CA GLU A 62 8.92 15.97 -25.81
C GLU A 62 9.63 16.32 -24.48
N GLU A 63 10.95 16.43 -24.53
CA GLU A 63 11.69 17.27 -23.59
C GLU A 63 11.58 18.71 -24.07
N LYS A 64 10.88 19.57 -23.32
CA LYS A 64 10.74 20.98 -23.67
C LYS A 64 11.57 21.84 -22.72
N LYS A 65 12.46 22.66 -23.30
CA LYS A 65 13.24 23.65 -22.56
C LYS A 65 12.32 24.75 -22.05
N ILE A 66 12.42 25.07 -20.76
CA ILE A 66 11.51 26.01 -20.08
C ILE A 66 12.18 27.21 -19.43
N ASP A 67 13.51 27.27 -19.45
CA ASP A 67 14.25 28.40 -18.90
C ASP A 67 15.63 28.52 -19.57
N GLU A 68 16.25 29.69 -19.46
CA GLU A 68 17.64 29.97 -19.82
C GLU A 68 18.61 29.03 -19.09
N LYS A 69 18.20 28.50 -17.93
CA LYS A 69 18.91 27.53 -17.10
C LYS A 69 18.86 26.06 -17.58
N GLU A 70 18.40 25.82 -18.80
CA GLU A 70 18.35 24.47 -19.42
C GLU A 70 17.49 23.44 -18.69
N LEU A 71 16.50 23.90 -17.93
CA LEU A 71 15.50 23.00 -17.36
C LEU A 71 14.58 22.46 -18.46
N LEU A 72 14.23 21.19 -18.32
CA LEU A 72 13.37 20.46 -19.23
C LEU A 72 12.11 19.99 -18.48
N ILE A 73 10.99 19.88 -19.21
CA ILE A 73 9.81 19.13 -18.76
C ILE A 73 9.75 17.81 -19.51
N LYS A 74 9.45 16.72 -18.79
CA LYS A 74 9.19 15.40 -19.35
C LYS A 74 7.87 14.83 -18.80
N ILE A 75 7.07 14.26 -19.69
CA ILE A 75 5.81 13.58 -19.35
C ILE A 75 6.05 12.07 -19.31
N CYS A 76 6.02 11.50 -18.11
CA CYS A 76 6.42 10.14 -17.79
C CYS A 76 5.21 9.27 -17.46
N TYR A 77 5.39 7.95 -17.54
CA TYR A 77 4.34 7.00 -17.19
C TYR A 77 4.09 6.90 -15.70
N LEU A 78 2.88 6.48 -15.34
CA LEU A 78 2.59 5.91 -14.02
C LEU A 78 2.86 4.41 -14.06
N ASN A 79 4.12 4.02 -13.83
CA ASN A 79 4.55 2.63 -13.79
C ASN A 79 5.44 2.38 -12.55
N TYR A 80 5.70 1.09 -12.28
CA TYR A 80 6.49 0.65 -11.14
C TYR A 80 7.89 1.29 -11.10
N HIS A 81 8.57 1.35 -12.25
CA HIS A 81 9.92 1.94 -12.35
C HIS A 81 9.95 3.41 -11.93
N ASN A 82 9.08 4.24 -12.50
CA ASN A 82 9.00 5.66 -12.15
C ASN A 82 8.54 5.89 -10.71
N LEU A 83 7.66 5.02 -10.21
CA LEU A 83 7.21 5.09 -8.83
C LEU A 83 8.33 4.76 -7.84
N ASN A 84 9.18 3.76 -8.15
CA ASN A 84 10.36 3.45 -7.34
C ASN A 84 11.34 4.62 -7.29
N LEU A 85 11.59 5.28 -8.43
CA LEU A 85 12.40 6.52 -8.43
C LEU A 85 11.79 7.59 -7.52
N LEU A 86 10.46 7.77 -7.53
CA LEU A 86 9.79 8.69 -6.61
C LEU A 86 9.92 8.25 -5.15
N ARG A 87 9.89 6.94 -4.84
CA ARG A 87 10.06 6.42 -3.47
C ARG A 87 11.49 6.61 -2.95
N GLU A 88 12.49 6.54 -3.82
CA GLU A 88 13.88 6.88 -3.47
C GLU A 88 14.02 8.37 -3.15
N ILE A 89 13.36 9.24 -3.93
CA ILE A 89 13.37 10.69 -3.74
C ILE A 89 12.54 11.11 -2.53
N PHE A 90 11.41 10.44 -2.31
CA PHE A 90 10.43 10.75 -1.27
C PHE A 90 10.17 9.51 -0.40
N PRO A 91 11.04 9.22 0.59
CA PRO A 91 10.95 7.99 1.39
C PRO A 91 9.62 7.78 2.14
N HIS A 92 8.87 8.85 2.43
CA HIS A 92 7.53 8.79 3.03
C HIS A 92 6.48 8.09 2.13
N LEU A 93 6.79 7.87 0.86
CA LEU A 93 5.96 7.08 -0.06
C LEU A 93 6.11 5.57 0.15
N ASN A 94 7.01 5.11 1.03
CA ASN A 94 7.13 3.71 1.37
C ASN A 94 6.14 3.33 2.50
N PRO A 95 5.55 2.12 2.45
CA PRO A 95 4.78 1.58 3.58
C PRO A 95 5.56 1.63 4.89
N SER A 96 4.82 1.80 5.99
CA SER A 96 5.35 1.93 7.34
C SER A 96 4.62 0.98 8.28
N PHE A 97 5.31 0.48 9.31
CA PHE A 97 4.70 -0.37 10.32
C PHE A 97 3.64 0.39 11.14
N CYS A 98 2.45 -0.19 11.28
CA CYS A 98 1.39 0.37 12.11
C CYS A 98 1.76 0.37 13.61
N GLY A 99 2.40 -0.71 14.10
CA GLY A 99 2.67 -0.91 15.52
C GLY A 99 1.37 -1.07 16.31
N LEU A 100 1.29 -0.46 17.50
CA LEU A 100 0.12 -0.52 18.39
C LEU A 100 -0.90 0.60 18.17
N ARG A 101 -0.76 1.38 17.08
CA ARG A 101 -1.70 2.47 16.76
C ARG A 101 -3.05 1.91 16.36
N THR A 102 -4.12 2.65 16.68
CA THR A 102 -5.43 2.41 16.07
C THR A 102 -5.31 2.58 14.57
N SER A 103 -5.78 1.59 13.80
CA SER A 103 -5.67 1.58 12.35
C SER A 103 -6.99 1.23 11.69
N PHE A 104 -7.09 1.54 10.40
CA PHE A 104 -8.21 1.14 9.58
C PHE A 104 -7.75 0.79 8.16
N GLY A 105 -8.20 -0.36 7.69
CA GLY A 105 -7.95 -0.91 6.37
C GLY A 105 -8.89 -0.37 5.30
N THR A 106 -8.35 0.17 4.21
CA THR A 106 -9.15 0.71 3.10
C THR A 106 -8.85 -0.01 1.80
N GLY A 107 -9.32 -1.25 1.71
CA GLY A 107 -9.15 -2.05 0.50
C GLY A 107 -9.73 -1.36 -0.74
N ASP A 108 -8.95 -1.31 -1.81
CA ASP A 108 -9.30 -0.65 -3.06
C ASP A 108 -9.09 -1.60 -4.23
N ARG A 109 -10.17 -2.24 -4.68
CA ARG A 109 -10.17 -3.20 -5.80
C ARG A 109 -10.02 -2.52 -7.17
N LEU A 110 -10.12 -1.19 -7.23
CA LEU A 110 -10.12 -0.42 -8.48
C LEU A 110 -8.79 0.34 -8.70
N GLY A 111 -8.04 0.60 -7.62
CA GLY A 111 -6.76 1.32 -7.68
C GLY A 111 -6.90 2.84 -7.86
N ILE A 112 -8.03 3.43 -7.48
CA ILE A 112 -8.34 4.86 -7.68
C ILE A 112 -8.88 5.57 -6.44
N ALA A 113 -9.17 4.84 -5.36
CA ALA A 113 -9.89 5.35 -4.19
C ALA A 113 -8.98 5.97 -3.13
N THR A 114 -7.68 5.68 -3.14
CA THR A 114 -6.72 6.16 -2.13
C THR A 114 -6.77 7.67 -1.86
N PRO A 115 -6.87 8.57 -2.86
CA PRO A 115 -7.04 10.01 -2.58
C PRO A 115 -8.29 10.33 -1.77
N ALA A 116 -9.40 9.61 -1.98
CA ALA A 116 -10.64 9.78 -1.23
C ALA A 116 -10.54 9.13 0.17
N HIS A 117 -9.89 7.97 0.30
CA HIS A 117 -9.58 7.37 1.60
C HIS A 117 -8.81 8.34 2.49
N LEU A 118 -7.77 8.97 1.95
CA LEU A 118 -6.96 9.97 2.67
C LEU A 118 -7.79 11.18 3.14
N GLN A 119 -8.76 11.63 2.35
CA GLN A 119 -9.70 12.67 2.80
C GLN A 119 -10.56 12.19 3.97
N ALA A 120 -10.99 10.92 3.97
CA ALA A 120 -11.75 10.35 5.07
C ALA A 120 -10.90 10.24 6.36
N PHE A 121 -9.59 10.05 6.26
CA PHE A 121 -8.68 10.05 7.42
C PHE A 121 -8.28 11.44 7.92
N ALA A 122 -8.48 12.50 7.13
CA ALA A 122 -8.04 13.84 7.50
C ALA A 122 -8.59 14.26 8.88
N GLY A 123 -7.68 14.71 9.76
CA GLY A 123 -7.99 15.15 11.12
C GLY A 123 -8.32 14.03 12.12
N LYS A 124 -8.16 12.75 11.75
CA LYS A 124 -8.39 11.61 12.64
C LYS A 124 -7.06 10.98 13.08
N ASP A 125 -6.99 10.58 14.34
CA ASP A 125 -5.85 9.82 14.88
C ASP A 125 -6.03 8.32 14.60
N ILE A 126 -6.04 7.96 13.30
CA ILE A 126 -6.18 6.58 12.83
C ILE A 126 -5.13 6.35 11.74
N PHE A 127 -4.32 5.31 11.93
CA PHE A 127 -3.30 4.90 10.97
C PHE A 127 -3.94 4.26 9.72
N PRO A 128 -3.74 4.83 8.52
CA PRO A 128 -4.38 4.32 7.32
C PRO A 128 -3.58 3.14 6.75
N VAL A 129 -4.24 2.00 6.53
CA VAL A 129 -3.69 0.89 5.74
C VAL A 129 -4.30 1.00 4.33
N LEU A 130 -3.55 1.62 3.43
CA LEU A 130 -4.04 2.12 2.14
C LEU A 130 -3.89 1.10 1.00
N ALA A 131 -2.89 0.23 1.08
CA ALA A 131 -2.76 -0.92 0.19
C ALA A 131 -3.26 -2.15 0.94
N GLN A 132 -4.48 -2.61 0.63
CA GLN A 132 -5.02 -3.82 1.21
C GLN A 132 -5.85 -4.56 0.17
N GLN A 133 -5.52 -5.83 -0.05
CA GLN A 133 -6.32 -6.72 -0.87
C GLN A 133 -5.97 -8.16 -0.51
N SER A 134 -6.90 -9.09 -0.68
CA SER A 134 -6.65 -10.53 -0.54
C SER A 134 -6.27 -11.17 -1.87
N VAL A 135 -5.61 -12.33 -1.81
CA VAL A 135 -5.26 -13.15 -3.00
C VAL A 135 -6.49 -13.37 -3.89
N ARG A 136 -7.62 -13.78 -3.30
CA ARG A 136 -8.89 -14.00 -4.01
C ARG A 136 -9.42 -12.76 -4.72
N GLU A 137 -9.26 -11.58 -4.14
CA GLU A 137 -9.70 -10.34 -4.77
C GLU A 137 -8.78 -9.96 -5.93
N MET A 138 -7.47 -10.17 -5.79
CA MET A 138 -6.49 -9.89 -6.84
C MET A 138 -6.70 -10.79 -8.06
N GLU A 139 -6.93 -12.08 -7.84
CA GLU A 139 -7.30 -13.03 -8.92
C GLU A 139 -8.53 -12.54 -9.71
N ARG A 140 -9.56 -12.06 -9.01
CA ARG A 140 -10.82 -11.59 -9.62
C ARG A 140 -10.70 -10.24 -10.33
N THR A 141 -9.69 -9.46 -9.98
CA THR A 141 -9.47 -8.12 -10.54
C THR A 141 -8.32 -8.11 -11.54
N GLU A 142 -7.68 -9.25 -11.78
CA GLU A 142 -6.47 -9.39 -12.60
C GLU A 142 -5.38 -8.41 -12.16
N ARG A 143 -5.21 -8.31 -10.83
CA ARG A 143 -4.19 -7.51 -10.16
C ARG A 143 -3.20 -8.42 -9.44
N ASN A 144 -2.15 -7.82 -8.90
CA ASN A 144 -1.13 -8.49 -8.09
C ASN A 144 -0.68 -7.56 -6.96
N TRP A 145 0.14 -8.08 -6.05
CA TRP A 145 0.61 -7.35 -4.87
C TRP A 145 1.28 -6.03 -5.25
N GLN A 146 2.10 -6.05 -6.30
CA GLN A 146 2.81 -4.87 -6.79
C GLN A 146 1.86 -3.78 -7.25
N ARG A 147 0.85 -4.12 -8.05
CA ARG A 147 -0.11 -3.16 -8.59
C ARG A 147 -0.99 -2.56 -7.50
N VAL A 148 -1.40 -3.36 -6.51
CA VAL A 148 -2.16 -2.86 -5.36
C VAL A 148 -1.36 -1.83 -4.57
N LEU A 149 -0.08 -2.11 -4.32
CA LEU A 149 0.81 -1.19 -3.63
C LEU A 149 1.08 0.06 -4.47
N ASP A 150 1.38 -0.10 -5.75
CA ASP A 150 1.69 1.00 -6.66
C ASP A 150 0.52 2.00 -6.76
N ASP A 151 -0.70 1.50 -6.91
CA ASP A 151 -1.91 2.32 -7.00
C ASP A 151 -2.15 3.11 -5.69
N ALA A 152 -1.88 2.50 -4.54
CA ALA A 152 -1.95 3.20 -3.25
C ALA A 152 -0.90 4.32 -3.15
N ILE A 153 0.35 4.07 -3.54
CA ILE A 153 1.42 5.08 -3.48
C ILE A 153 1.16 6.21 -4.49
N TRP A 154 0.69 5.90 -5.70
CA TRP A 154 0.25 6.93 -6.65
C TRP A 154 -0.87 7.79 -6.08
N GLY A 155 -1.82 7.19 -5.37
CA GLY A 155 -2.87 7.92 -4.66
C GLY A 155 -2.35 8.81 -3.52
N CYS A 156 -1.38 8.34 -2.74
CA CYS A 156 -0.68 9.15 -1.73
C CYS A 156 0.03 10.34 -2.37
N PHE A 157 0.75 10.10 -3.46
CA PHE A 157 1.45 11.14 -4.21
C PHE A 157 0.47 12.16 -4.78
N GLU A 158 -0.63 11.72 -5.41
CA GLU A 158 -1.71 12.56 -5.94
C GLU A 158 -2.32 13.49 -4.88
N ALA A 159 -2.63 12.92 -3.72
CA ALA A 159 -3.26 13.63 -2.61
C ALA A 159 -2.28 14.57 -1.89
N GLY A 160 -0.98 14.51 -2.19
CA GLY A 160 0.04 15.25 -1.47
C GLY A 160 0.28 14.73 -0.05
N TYR A 161 -0.09 13.48 0.22
CA TYR A 161 0.07 12.88 1.54
C TYR A 161 1.55 12.74 1.90
N LEU A 162 1.88 13.13 3.14
CA LEU A 162 3.22 13.08 3.72
C LEU A 162 3.29 12.19 4.97
N GLY A 163 2.14 11.71 5.45
CA GLY A 163 2.05 10.87 6.62
C GLY A 163 2.45 9.42 6.32
N PRO A 164 2.63 8.59 7.37
CA PRO A 164 2.88 7.17 7.20
C PRO A 164 1.58 6.45 6.83
N PHE A 165 1.70 5.32 6.13
CA PHE A 165 0.58 4.44 5.79
C PHE A 165 1.03 2.98 5.77
N GLY A 166 0.10 2.05 5.91
CA GLY A 166 0.37 0.61 5.86
C GLY A 166 0.01 -0.02 4.52
N ALA A 167 0.65 -1.15 4.26
CA ALA A 167 0.28 -2.12 3.24
C ALA A 167 0.03 -3.49 3.91
N ASP A 168 -1.16 -4.04 3.76
CA ASP A 168 -1.61 -5.31 4.34
C ASP A 168 -1.87 -6.35 3.25
N ALA A 169 -1.13 -7.46 3.34
CA ALA A 169 -1.35 -8.65 2.54
C ALA A 169 -2.46 -9.45 3.21
N ASP A 170 -3.68 -9.25 2.75
CA ASP A 170 -4.88 -9.71 3.44
C ASP A 170 -5.16 -11.20 3.16
N HIS A 171 -5.66 -11.92 4.16
CA HIS A 171 -6.08 -13.32 4.05
C HIS A 171 -5.09 -14.26 3.32
N VAL A 172 -3.79 -14.14 3.62
CA VAL A 172 -2.74 -14.96 3.00
C VAL A 172 -2.74 -16.36 3.61
N LYS A 173 -2.74 -17.37 2.73
CA LYS A 173 -2.73 -18.80 3.10
C LYS A 173 -1.43 -19.49 2.71
N GLU A 174 -0.93 -19.19 1.51
CA GLU A 174 0.26 -19.84 0.97
C GLU A 174 1.54 -19.06 1.30
N ILE A 175 2.62 -19.78 1.59
CA ILE A 175 3.94 -19.18 1.84
C ILE A 175 4.46 -18.42 0.60
N ALA A 176 4.10 -18.89 -0.60
CA ALA A 176 4.49 -18.24 -1.85
C ALA A 176 3.90 -16.83 -1.96
N ASP A 177 2.60 -16.67 -1.66
CA ASP A 177 1.92 -15.36 -1.66
C ASP A 177 2.52 -14.43 -0.61
N LEU A 178 2.85 -14.97 0.57
CA LEU A 178 3.53 -14.22 1.63
C LEU A 178 4.88 -13.69 1.16
N LYS A 179 5.66 -14.55 0.47
CA LYS A 179 6.96 -14.17 -0.07
C LYS A 179 6.83 -13.06 -1.12
N GLU A 180 5.87 -13.16 -2.03
CA GLU A 180 5.64 -12.13 -3.05
C GLU A 180 5.28 -10.78 -2.40
N ALA A 181 4.39 -10.78 -1.41
CA ALA A 181 4.04 -9.58 -0.67
C ALA A 181 5.24 -8.98 0.08
N VAL A 182 6.07 -9.81 0.72
CA VAL A 182 7.33 -9.36 1.36
C VAL A 182 8.26 -8.71 0.34
N ASP A 183 8.47 -9.36 -0.80
CA ASP A 183 9.36 -8.89 -1.86
C ASP A 183 8.86 -7.56 -2.47
N CYS A 184 7.54 -7.31 -2.52
CA CYS A 184 6.95 -6.02 -2.90
C CYS A 184 7.11 -4.91 -1.83
N GLY A 185 7.32 -5.26 -0.56
CA GLY A 185 7.47 -4.32 0.55
C GLY A 185 6.21 -4.09 1.39
N TYR A 186 5.33 -5.10 1.49
CA TYR A 186 4.19 -5.05 2.41
C TYR A 186 4.66 -4.99 3.89
N SER A 187 3.89 -4.27 4.72
CA SER A 187 4.25 -3.96 6.11
C SER A 187 3.39 -4.69 7.16
N MET A 188 2.32 -5.34 6.71
CA MET A 188 1.35 -6.06 7.51
C MET A 188 0.92 -7.32 6.73
N PHE A 189 0.70 -8.41 7.47
CA PHE A 189 0.40 -9.72 6.90
C PHE A 189 -0.71 -10.36 7.72
N THR A 190 -1.85 -10.58 7.08
CA THR A 190 -3.01 -11.24 7.70
C THR A 190 -3.01 -12.70 7.30
N LEU A 191 -2.46 -13.56 8.16
CA LEU A 191 -2.41 -15.00 7.94
C LEU A 191 -3.76 -15.65 8.22
N ASP A 192 -4.27 -16.42 7.26
CA ASP A 192 -5.54 -17.13 7.37
C ASP A 192 -5.32 -18.64 7.62
N PRO A 193 -5.37 -19.12 8.88
CA PRO A 193 -5.22 -20.54 9.19
C PRO A 193 -6.53 -21.33 9.04
N SER A 194 -7.59 -20.77 8.46
CA SER A 194 -8.94 -21.37 8.47
C SER A 194 -9.02 -22.75 7.83
N ASP A 195 -8.13 -23.08 6.90
CA ASP A 195 -8.05 -24.40 6.28
C ASP A 195 -7.47 -25.47 7.21
N HIS A 196 -6.73 -25.04 8.24
CA HIS A 196 -6.20 -25.92 9.30
C HIS A 196 -7.16 -26.09 10.48
N ILE A 197 -8.29 -25.39 10.49
CA ILE A 197 -9.31 -25.52 11.54
C ILE A 197 -10.27 -26.66 11.19
N ARG A 198 -10.31 -27.69 12.02
CA ARG A 198 -11.28 -28.79 11.91
C ARG A 198 -12.71 -28.27 12.12
N LYS A 199 -13.56 -28.45 11.11
CA LYS A 199 -14.96 -27.96 11.09
C LYS A 199 -15.99 -29.01 11.53
N ASP A 200 -15.53 -30.25 11.74
CA ASP A 200 -16.36 -31.42 12.02
C ASP A 200 -16.47 -31.75 13.51
N LEU A 201 -15.68 -31.09 14.37
CA LEU A 201 -15.67 -31.36 15.82
C LEU A 201 -17.05 -31.27 16.46
N SER A 202 -17.91 -30.36 15.98
CA SER A 202 -19.28 -30.19 16.47
C SER A 202 -20.20 -31.38 16.17
N LYS A 203 -19.82 -32.26 15.24
CA LYS A 203 -20.57 -33.46 14.85
C LYS A 203 -20.13 -34.71 15.61
N LEU A 204 -19.04 -34.63 16.36
CA LEU A 204 -18.44 -35.77 17.05
C LEU A 204 -18.97 -35.89 18.48
N ASN A 205 -19.08 -37.13 18.95
CA ASN A 205 -19.40 -37.41 20.35
C ASN A 205 -18.14 -37.34 21.24
N LYS A 206 -18.35 -37.35 22.56
CA LYS A 206 -17.27 -37.21 23.55
C LYS A 206 -16.19 -38.30 23.42
N ARG A 207 -16.57 -39.52 23.06
CA ARG A 207 -15.61 -40.63 22.89
C ARG A 207 -14.71 -40.40 21.68
N GLU A 208 -15.29 -39.96 20.57
CA GLU A 208 -14.54 -39.62 19.34
C GLU A 208 -13.59 -38.46 19.58
N ILE A 209 -14.05 -37.40 20.25
CA ILE A 209 -13.21 -36.26 20.64
C ILE A 209 -12.05 -36.71 21.53
N ASN A 210 -12.30 -37.54 22.54
CA ASN A 210 -11.24 -38.06 23.42
C ASN A 210 -10.22 -38.92 22.67
N ASN A 211 -10.66 -39.72 21.71
CA ASN A 211 -9.76 -40.51 20.87
C ASN A 211 -8.85 -39.60 20.04
N LEU A 212 -9.41 -38.57 19.42
CA LEU A 212 -8.65 -37.59 18.63
C LEU A 212 -7.69 -36.80 19.50
N TYR A 213 -8.12 -36.39 20.70
CA TYR A 213 -7.26 -35.73 21.68
C TYR A 213 -6.09 -36.61 22.11
N GLY A 214 -6.34 -37.92 22.30
CA GLY A 214 -5.32 -38.90 22.63
C GLY A 214 -4.22 -39.07 21.58
N GLN A 215 -4.48 -38.68 20.33
CA GLN A 215 -3.52 -38.74 19.21
C GLN A 215 -2.59 -37.51 19.14
N ILE A 216 -2.85 -36.45 19.91
CA ILE A 216 -2.03 -35.23 19.90
C ILE A 216 -0.71 -35.49 20.62
N SER A 217 0.42 -35.34 19.93
CA SER A 217 1.77 -35.56 20.48
C SER A 217 2.08 -34.65 21.67
N GLU A 218 1.64 -33.39 21.61
CA GLU A 218 1.88 -32.36 22.62
C GLU A 218 0.88 -32.41 23.78
N ARG A 219 -0.03 -33.39 23.82
CA ARG A 219 -1.12 -33.49 24.81
C ARG A 219 -0.65 -33.27 26.24
N LYS A 220 0.42 -33.95 26.67
CA LYS A 220 0.97 -33.82 28.03
C LYS A 220 1.42 -32.39 28.36
N ASN A 221 1.97 -31.67 27.38
CA ASN A 221 2.36 -30.28 27.56
C ASN A 221 1.14 -29.37 27.66
N LEU A 222 0.11 -29.59 26.83
CA LEU A 222 -1.15 -28.87 26.92
C LEU A 222 -1.85 -29.11 28.26
N GLU A 223 -1.93 -30.35 28.74
CA GLU A 223 -2.51 -30.68 30.04
C GLU A 223 -1.74 -30.02 31.18
N ARG A 224 -0.40 -30.10 31.16
CA ARG A 224 0.44 -29.42 32.15
C ARG A 224 0.22 -27.91 32.13
N LEU A 225 -0.04 -27.31 30.98
CA LEU A 225 -0.29 -25.88 30.86
C LEU A 225 -1.70 -25.51 31.30
N TYR A 226 -2.73 -26.23 30.87
CA TYR A 226 -4.12 -25.78 30.97
C TYR A 226 -5.02 -26.65 31.85
N LEU A 227 -4.86 -27.97 31.88
CA LEU A 227 -5.81 -28.87 32.55
C LEU A 227 -5.91 -28.58 34.05
N ASN A 228 -7.15 -28.48 34.55
CA ASN A 228 -7.50 -28.10 35.92
C ASN A 228 -6.94 -26.74 36.36
N LYS A 229 -6.66 -25.84 35.41
CA LYS A 229 -6.17 -24.49 35.71
C LYS A 229 -7.22 -23.42 35.48
N THR A 230 -7.04 -22.34 36.22
CA THR A 230 -7.82 -21.12 36.10
C THR A 230 -6.90 -19.98 35.66
N TYR A 231 -7.34 -19.24 34.66
CA TYR A 231 -6.71 -18.00 34.21
C TYR A 231 -7.66 -16.83 34.38
N ASN A 232 -7.18 -15.75 35.00
CA ASN A 232 -7.96 -14.54 35.21
C ASN A 232 -7.51 -13.45 34.22
N PHE A 233 -8.46 -12.89 33.47
CA PHE A 233 -8.22 -11.83 32.50
C PHE A 233 -9.16 -10.67 32.76
N ALA A 234 -8.64 -9.54 33.24
CA ALA A 234 -9.41 -8.36 33.61
C ALA A 234 -10.65 -8.71 34.49
N ARG A 235 -11.84 -8.81 33.90
CA ARG A 235 -13.11 -9.12 34.57
C ARG A 235 -13.64 -10.53 34.29
N GLN A 236 -12.86 -11.39 33.65
CA GLN A 236 -13.25 -12.74 33.25
C GLN A 236 -12.34 -13.78 33.89
N ARG A 237 -12.91 -14.96 34.10
CA ARG A 237 -12.23 -16.16 34.59
C ARG A 237 -12.43 -17.27 33.58
N LEU A 238 -11.32 -17.82 33.06
CA LEU A 238 -11.31 -18.98 32.19
C LEU A 238 -10.86 -20.20 32.98
N ILE A 239 -11.64 -21.28 32.93
CA ILE A 239 -11.36 -22.55 33.59
C ILE A 239 -11.24 -23.60 32.49
N PHE A 240 -10.18 -24.40 32.55
CA PHE A 240 -9.93 -25.50 31.62
C PHE A 240 -9.99 -26.80 32.42
N ASP A 241 -10.99 -27.64 32.15
CA ASP A 241 -11.28 -28.92 32.80
C ASP A 241 -11.06 -30.14 31.90
#